data_AF-A0A969JQX8-F1
#
_entry.id   AF-A0A969JQX8-F1
#
_cell.length_a   1.000
_cell.length_b   1.000
_cell.length_c   1.000
_cell.angle_alpha   90.00
_cell.angle_beta   90.00
_cell.angle_gamma   90.00
#
_symmetry.space_group_name_H-M   'P 1'
#
loop_
_entity.id
_entity.type
_entity.pdbx_description
1 polymer ?
#
loop_
_entity_poly.entity_id
_entity_poly.type
_entity_poly.pdbx_seq_one_letter_code
_entity_poly.pdbx_strand_id
1 'polypeptide(L)'
;MTELLKRKNEELEKFAYIASHDLKAPMRAITSLTEWITSDLKKQKLESETKDHLDLLNNRAKRMTELIDGILEYSRIGRFNFSEEIVDLQEVIDDITKIYPDVTWHIDKLPEIKFNKTRISQVFGNLIENGR
;
A
#
# COMPACT_ATOMS: atom_id res chain seq x y z
N MET A 1 -2.36 9.86 34.06
CA MET A 1 -1.26 10.30 33.17
C MET A 1 -0.39 9.13 32.66
N THR A 2 -0.20 8.05 33.44
CA THR A 2 0.70 6.93 33.10
C THR A 2 0.10 5.90 32.13
N GLU A 3 -1.22 5.68 32.16
CA GLU A 3 -1.88 4.60 31.40
C GLU A 3 -2.03 4.93 29.90
N LEU A 4 -2.24 6.20 29.56
CA LEU A 4 -2.30 6.69 28.17
C LEU A 4 -0.93 6.58 27.47
N LEU A 5 0.14 6.96 28.18
CA LEU A 5 1.53 6.84 27.70
C LEU A 5 1.93 5.37 27.51
N LYS A 6 1.53 4.50 28.45
CA LYS A 6 1.80 3.07 28.37
C LYS A 6 1.10 2.43 27.17
N ARG A 7 -0.19 2.74 26.96
CA ARG A 7 -0.94 2.32 25.76
C ARG A 7 -0.31 2.82 24.47
N LYS A 8 0.14 4.08 24.43
CA LYS A 8 0.78 4.65 23.24
C LYS A 8 2.13 3.99 22.93
N ASN A 9 2.91 3.62 23.94
CA ASN A 9 4.12 2.83 23.76
C ASN A 9 3.82 1.41 23.27
N GLU A 10 2.83 0.73 23.86
CA GLU A 10 2.42 -0.61 23.45
C GLU A 10 1.88 -0.63 22.00
N GLU A 11 1.11 0.39 21.59
CA GLU A 11 0.67 0.58 20.21
C GLU A 11 1.85 0.78 19.25
N LEU A 12 2.85 1.58 19.65
CA LEU A 12 4.04 1.84 18.84
C LEU A 12 4.93 0.61 18.68
N GLU A 13 5.14 -0.16 19.76
CA GLU A 13 5.90 -1.41 19.73
C GLU A 13 5.21 -2.46 18.86
N LYS A 14 3.89 -2.62 19.02
CA LYS A 14 3.11 -3.55 18.21
C LYS A 14 3.14 -3.17 16.73
N PHE A 15 3.06 -1.88 16.44
CA PHE A 15 3.20 -1.34 15.09
C PHE A 15 4.59 -1.62 14.50
N ALA A 16 5.66 -1.31 15.22
CA ALA A 16 7.03 -1.57 14.79
C ALA A 16 7.28 -3.07 14.54
N TYR A 17 6.68 -3.93 15.36
CA TYR A 17 6.76 -5.39 15.23
C TYR A 17 6.08 -5.90 13.97
N ILE A 18 4.82 -5.52 13.73
CA ILE A 18 4.06 -5.93 12.53
C ILE A 18 4.75 -5.42 11.27
N ALA A 19 5.15 -4.15 11.25
CA ALA A 19 5.90 -3.55 10.15
C ALA A 19 7.18 -4.33 9.83
N SER A 20 7.98 -4.63 10.85
CA SER A 20 9.24 -5.38 10.68
C SER A 20 9.02 -6.81 10.22
N HIS A 21 7.94 -7.46 10.68
CA HIS A 21 7.58 -8.81 10.27
C HIS A 21 7.16 -8.86 8.79
N ASP A 22 6.28 -7.95 8.37
CA ASP A 22 5.70 -7.95 7.04
C ASP A 22 6.68 -7.48 5.97
N LEU A 23 7.64 -6.61 6.32
CA LEU A 23 8.75 -6.21 5.44
C LEU A 23 9.83 -7.28 5.29
N LYS A 24 9.93 -8.23 6.23
CA LYS A 24 10.96 -9.29 6.21
C LYS A 24 10.77 -10.27 5.05
N ALA A 25 9.53 -10.57 4.71
CA ALA A 25 9.19 -11.49 3.61
C ALA A 25 9.57 -10.95 2.22
N PRO A 26 9.15 -9.74 1.80
CA PRO A 26 9.57 -9.18 0.51
C PRO A 26 11.06 -8.92 0.44
N MET A 27 11.70 -8.48 1.54
CA MET A 27 13.15 -8.22 1.56
C MET A 27 13.98 -9.49 1.35
N ARG A 28 13.64 -10.59 2.03
CA ARG A 28 14.28 -11.89 1.79
C ARG A 28 14.17 -12.31 0.32
N ALA A 29 13.00 -12.09 -0.29
CA ALA A 29 12.78 -12.49 -1.67
C ALA A 29 13.54 -11.60 -2.69
N ILE A 30 13.73 -10.30 -2.40
CA ILE A 30 14.60 -9.41 -3.18
C ILE A 30 16.07 -9.85 -3.07
N THR A 31 16.53 -10.21 -1.86
CA THR A 31 17.89 -10.72 -1.64
C THR A 31 18.15 -11.99 -2.46
N SER A 32 17.26 -12.99 -2.38
CA SER A 32 17.42 -14.23 -3.15
C SER A 32 17.42 -14.01 -4.66
N LEU A 33 16.59 -13.10 -5.17
CA LEU A 33 16.59 -12.78 -6.61
C LEU A 33 17.86 -12.07 -7.07
N THR A 34 18.39 -11.16 -6.24
CA THR A 34 19.68 -10.51 -6.52
C THR A 34 20.82 -11.52 -6.57
N GLU A 35 20.81 -12.51 -5.67
CA GLU A 35 21.78 -13.61 -5.65
C GLU A 35 21.69 -14.48 -6.91
N TRP A 36 20.48 -14.80 -7.37
CA TRP A 36 20.27 -15.57 -8.61
C TRP A 36 20.75 -14.81 -9.85
N ILE A 37 20.34 -13.55 -10.01
CA ILE A 37 20.82 -12.68 -11.11
C ILE A 37 22.35 -12.58 -11.11
N THR A 38 22.96 -12.39 -9.94
CA THR A 38 24.43 -12.32 -9.81
C THR A 38 25.11 -13.64 -10.21
N SER A 39 24.48 -14.78 -9.92
CA SER A 39 24.95 -16.12 -10.34
C SER A 39 24.85 -16.32 -11.86
N ASP A 40 23.76 -15.87 -12.47
CA ASP A 40 23.50 -16.00 -13.91
C ASP A 40 24.43 -15.10 -14.73
N LEU A 41 24.67 -13.87 -14.28
CA LEU A 41 25.65 -12.95 -14.88
C LEU A 41 27.08 -13.50 -14.82
N LYS A 42 27.48 -14.15 -13.72
CA LYS A 42 28.80 -14.81 -13.60
C LYS A 42 28.97 -15.98 -14.57
N LYS A 43 27.87 -16.59 -15.03
CA LYS A 43 27.86 -17.72 -15.98
C LYS A 43 27.75 -17.29 -17.45
N GLN A 44 27.73 -15.99 -17.73
CA GLN A 44 27.56 -15.43 -19.09
C GLN A 44 26.30 -15.91 -19.83
N LYS A 45 25.25 -16.32 -19.11
CA LYS A 45 23.95 -16.66 -19.69
C LYS A 45 23.08 -15.41 -19.80
N LEU A 46 23.39 -14.55 -20.76
CA LEU A 46 22.68 -13.29 -21.02
C LEU A 46 21.52 -13.47 -22.02
N GLU A 47 20.67 -14.47 -21.78
CA GLU A 47 19.38 -14.63 -22.47
C GLU A 47 18.20 -14.38 -21.51
N SER A 48 16.97 -14.40 -22.05
CA SER A 48 15.71 -13.85 -21.51
C SER A 48 15.44 -14.11 -20.02
N GLU A 49 15.91 -15.23 -19.47
CA GLU A 49 15.74 -15.61 -18.05
C GLU A 49 16.29 -14.56 -17.08
N THR A 50 17.41 -13.88 -17.42
CA THR A 50 17.97 -12.82 -16.57
C THR A 50 17.02 -11.61 -16.49
N LYS A 51 16.30 -11.32 -17.57
CA LYS A 51 15.32 -10.23 -17.64
C LYS A 51 14.10 -10.54 -16.80
N ASP A 52 13.60 -11.77 -16.85
CA ASP A 52 12.46 -12.24 -16.05
C ASP A 52 12.79 -12.20 -14.54
N HIS A 53 14.01 -12.57 -14.15
CA HIS A 53 14.48 -12.46 -12.77
C HIS A 53 14.55 -11.00 -12.28
N LEU A 54 15.01 -10.08 -13.14
CA LEU A 54 15.04 -8.64 -12.84
C LEU A 54 13.64 -8.04 -12.68
N ASP A 55 12.69 -8.45 -13.54
CA ASP A 55 11.29 -8.01 -13.43
C ASP A 55 10.64 -8.53 -12.15
N LEU A 56 10.91 -9.78 -11.75
CA LEU A 56 10.44 -10.32 -10.47
C LEU A 56 11.02 -9.56 -9.27
N LEU A 57 12.29 -9.17 -9.34
CA LEU A 57 12.95 -8.37 -8.30
C LEU A 57 12.30 -6.99 -8.18
N ASN A 58 12.07 -6.32 -9.31
CA ASN A 58 11.44 -5.00 -9.36
C ASN A 58 10.02 -5.03 -8.78
N ASN A 59 9.23 -6.06 -9.12
CA ASN A 59 7.88 -6.23 -8.58
C ASN A 59 7.88 -6.44 -7.06
N ARG A 60 8.85 -7.19 -6.52
CA ARG A 60 8.97 -7.38 -5.06
C ARG A 60 9.42 -6.11 -4.35
N ALA A 61 10.28 -5.31 -4.97
CA ALA A 61 10.68 -4.00 -4.45
C ALA A 61 9.48 -3.05 -4.37
N LYS A 62 8.67 -2.96 -5.44
CA LYS A 62 7.43 -2.17 -5.45
C LYS A 62 6.47 -2.56 -4.34
N ARG A 63 6.22 -3.87 -4.17
CA ARG A 63 5.35 -4.36 -3.08
C ARG A 63 5.88 -4.02 -1.68
N MET A 64 7.20 -3.96 -1.51
CA MET A 64 7.79 -3.52 -0.25
C MET A 64 7.59 -2.02 -0.01
N THR A 65 7.71 -1.20 -1.05
CA THR A 65 7.40 0.23 -0.99
C THR A 65 5.94 0.45 -0.60
N GLU A 66 5.00 -0.26 -1.21
CA GLU A 66 3.56 -0.19 -0.87
C GLU A 66 3.29 -0.54 0.60
N LEU A 67 3.95 -1.57 1.13
CA LEU A 67 3.83 -1.94 2.54
C LEU A 67 4.38 -0.85 3.47
N ILE A 68 5.55 -0.29 3.15
CA ILE A 68 6.14 0.82 3.91
C ILE A 68 5.20 2.03 3.90
N ASP A 69 4.64 2.37 2.75
CA ASP A 69 3.72 3.50 2.60
C ASP A 69 2.45 3.28 3.41
N GLY A 70 1.85 2.08 3.37
CA GLY A 70 0.69 1.73 4.21
C GLY A 70 0.98 1.78 5.72
N ILE A 71 2.18 1.39 6.13
CA ILE A 71 2.66 1.51 7.51
C ILE A 71 2.80 3.00 7.90
N LEU A 72 3.43 3.82 7.07
CA LEU A 72 3.58 5.27 7.30
C LEU A 72 2.23 6.01 7.34
N GLU A 73 1.31 5.62 6.47
CA GLU A 73 -0.08 6.08 6.42
C GLU A 73 -0.79 5.79 7.75
N TYR A 74 -0.73 4.55 8.24
CA TYR A 74 -1.33 4.14 9.52
C TYR A 74 -0.74 4.91 10.70
N SER A 75 0.58 5.13 10.72
CA SER A 75 1.27 5.93 11.76
C SER A 75 0.83 7.41 11.80
N ARG A 76 0.25 7.92 10.70
CA ARG A 76 -0.31 9.27 10.60
C ARG A 76 -1.79 9.33 11.01
N ILE A 77 -2.51 8.21 10.97
CA ILE A 77 -3.90 8.11 11.45
C ILE A 77 -3.88 8.25 12.98
N GLY A 78 -4.12 9.47 13.47
CA GLY A 78 -4.14 9.79 14.90
C GLY A 78 -3.25 10.97 15.32
N ARG A 79 -2.43 11.53 14.42
CA ARG A 79 -1.58 12.71 14.70
C ARG A 79 -2.02 14.01 14.03
N PHE A 80 -2.99 13.96 13.13
CA PHE A 80 -3.47 15.15 12.41
C PHE A 80 -4.91 15.46 12.79
N ASN A 81 -5.16 16.71 13.21
CA ASN A 81 -6.50 17.31 13.14
C ASN A 81 -6.80 17.49 11.64
N PHE A 82 -7.45 16.50 11.04
CA PHE A 82 -7.85 16.58 9.64
C PHE A 82 -8.94 17.64 9.51
N SER A 83 -8.79 18.56 8.54
CA SER A 83 -9.89 19.43 8.16
C SER A 83 -10.93 18.57 7.46
N GLU A 84 -12.08 18.40 8.12
CA GLU A 84 -13.26 17.87 7.47
C GLU A 84 -13.79 18.92 6.49
N GLU A 85 -14.07 18.49 5.27
CA GLU A 85 -14.74 19.29 4.25
C GLU A 85 -16.01 18.57 3.80
N ILE A 86 -16.90 19.29 3.10
CA ILE A 86 -18.02 18.64 2.41
C ILE A 86 -17.43 17.98 1.16
N VAL A 87 -17.57 16.66 1.09
CA VAL A 87 -17.07 15.83 -0.01
C VAL A 87 -18.26 15.29 -0.78
N ASP A 88 -18.31 15.59 -2.08
CA ASP A 88 -19.21 14.92 -3.02
C ASP A 88 -18.63 13.53 -3.34
N LEU A 89 -19.31 12.49 -2.86
CA LEU A 89 -18.90 11.11 -3.12
C LEU A 89 -19.05 10.71 -4.57
N GLN A 90 -19.90 11.39 -5.35
CA GLN A 90 -20.03 11.14 -6.78
C GLN A 90 -18.71 11.46 -7.48
N GLU A 91 -18.10 12.61 -7.18
CA GLU A 91 -16.81 13.02 -7.75
C GLU A 91 -15.70 12.02 -7.41
N VAL A 92 -15.66 11.53 -6.17
CA VAL A 92 -14.65 10.57 -5.70
C VAL A 92 -14.76 9.24 -6.45
N ILE A 93 -15.97 8.71 -6.62
CA ILE A 93 -16.19 7.46 -7.34
C ILE A 93 -15.94 7.63 -8.84
N ASP A 94 -16.37 8.75 -9.44
CA ASP A 94 -16.12 9.05 -10.85
C ASP A 94 -14.63 9.02 -11.18
N ASP A 95 -13.78 9.58 -10.31
CA ASP A 95 -12.33 9.53 -10.48
C ASP A 95 -11.75 8.10 -10.39
N ILE A 96 -12.30 7.26 -9.52
CA ILE A 96 -11.86 5.86 -9.39
C ILE A 96 -12.32 5.03 -10.60
N THR A 97 -13.53 5.26 -11.13
CA THR A 97 -14.02 4.53 -12.31
C THR A 97 -13.14 4.74 -13.55
N LYS A 98 -12.55 5.94 -13.71
CA LYS A 98 -11.62 6.25 -14.80
C LYS A 98 -10.35 5.40 -14.75
N ILE A 99 -9.92 4.97 -13.56
CA ILE A 99 -8.72 4.16 -13.36
C ILE A 99 -8.95 2.71 -13.79
N TYR A 100 -10.20 2.24 -13.75
CA TYR A 100 -10.57 0.86 -14.10
C TYR A 100 -11.68 0.82 -15.16
N PRO A 101 -11.35 1.09 -16.44
CA PRO A 101 -12.33 1.12 -17.52
C PRO A 101 -12.97 -0.25 -17.83
N ASP A 102 -12.30 -1.34 -17.44
CA ASP A 102 -12.75 -2.72 -17.74
C ASP A 102 -13.72 -3.30 -16.68
N VAL A 103 -14.14 -2.50 -15.70
CA VAL A 103 -15.04 -2.93 -14.61
C VAL A 103 -16.47 -2.45 -14.90
N THR A 104 -17.46 -3.31 -14.66
CA THR A 104 -18.88 -2.91 -14.76
C THR A 104 -19.32 -2.29 -13.44
N TRP A 105 -19.59 -0.99 -13.46
CA TRP A 105 -19.97 -0.22 -12.28
C TRP A 105 -21.49 -0.13 -12.13
N HIS A 106 -22.01 -0.45 -10.95
CA HIS A 106 -23.38 -0.14 -10.55
C HIS A 106 -23.31 0.87 -9.41
N ILE A 107 -23.53 2.14 -9.73
CA ILE A 107 -23.40 3.25 -8.78
C ILE A 107 -24.76 3.93 -8.68
N ASP A 108 -25.41 3.77 -7.53
CA ASP A 108 -26.60 4.55 -7.17
C ASP A 108 -26.21 5.96 -6.72
N LYS A 109 -27.21 6.85 -6.57
CA LYS A 109 -26.99 8.22 -6.15
C LYS A 109 -26.23 8.28 -4.82
N LEU A 110 -25.05 8.90 -4.83
CA LEU A 110 -24.21 9.04 -3.64
C LEU A 110 -24.49 10.36 -2.89
N PRO A 111 -24.43 10.34 -1.55
CA PRO A 111 -24.62 11.55 -0.74
C PRO A 111 -23.34 12.38 -0.66
N GLU A 112 -23.50 13.67 -0.35
CA GLU A 112 -22.40 14.47 0.18
C GLU A 112 -22.16 14.11 1.65
N ILE A 113 -20.89 13.96 2.04
CA ILE A 113 -20.52 13.66 3.42
C ILE A 113 -19.53 14.70 3.94
N LYS A 114 -19.57 14.96 5.25
CA LYS A 114 -18.54 15.75 5.91
C LYS A 114 -17.39 14.82 6.31
N PHE A 115 -16.29 14.86 5.55
CA PHE A 115 -15.15 13.97 5.76
C PHE A 115 -13.87 14.55 5.15
N ASN A 116 -12.74 13.85 5.25
CA ASN A 116 -11.53 14.21 4.54
C ASN A 116 -11.51 13.56 3.13
N LYS A 117 -11.47 14.38 2.06
CA LYS A 117 -11.55 13.90 0.67
C LYS A 117 -10.49 12.85 0.33
N THR A 118 -9.25 13.04 0.76
CA THR A 118 -8.16 12.09 0.51
C THR A 118 -8.40 10.74 1.18
N ARG A 119 -8.82 10.73 2.45
CA ARG A 119 -9.08 9.50 3.22
C ARG A 119 -10.23 8.69 2.62
N ILE A 120 -11.33 9.34 2.27
CA ILE A 120 -12.48 8.61 1.69
C ILE A 120 -12.13 8.06 0.31
N SER A 121 -11.34 8.79 -0.48
CA SER A 121 -10.82 8.30 -1.77
C SER A 121 -9.93 7.06 -1.58
N GLN A 122 -9.04 7.07 -0.59
CA GLN A 122 -8.23 5.90 -0.23
C GLN A 122 -9.08 4.71 0.22
N VAL A 123 -10.12 4.94 1.04
CA VAL A 123 -11.02 3.86 1.49
C VAL A 123 -11.69 3.21 0.28
N PHE A 124 -12.29 3.99 -0.61
CA PHE A 124 -12.93 3.44 -1.80
C PHE A 124 -11.93 2.75 -2.73
N GLY A 125 -10.76 3.36 -2.97
CA GLY A 125 -9.69 2.74 -3.76
C GLY A 125 -9.28 1.37 -3.20
N ASN A 126 -9.04 1.29 -1.89
CA ASN A 126 -8.67 0.05 -1.22
C ASN A 126 -9.79 -1.00 -1.27
N LEU A 127 -11.05 -0.61 -1.10
CA LEU A 127 -12.18 -1.56 -1.16
C LEU A 127 -12.35 -2.14 -2.57
N ILE A 128 -12.18 -1.31 -3.60
CA ILE A 128 -12.29 -1.71 -5.00
C ILE A 128 -11.12 -2.59 -5.42
N GLU A 129 -9.90 -2.25 -5.00
CA GLU A 129 -8.70 -3.06 -5.25
C GLU A 129 -8.80 -4.44 -4.60
N ASN A 130 -9.30 -4.51 -3.36
CA ASN A 130 -9.50 -5.78 -2.65
C ASN A 130 -10.70 -6.59 -3.15
N GLY A 131 -11.66 -5.94 -3.82
CA GLY A 131 -12.84 -6.60 -4.39
C GLY A 131 -12.56 -7.31 -5.73
N ARG A 132 -11.36 -7.14 -6.28
CA ARG A 132 -10.86 -7.82 -7.47
C ARG A 132 -10.11 -9.10 -7.11
#